data_AF-A0A7J7H8P3-F1
#
_entry.id   AF-A0A7J7H8P3-F1
#
_cell.length_a   1.000
_cell.length_b   1.000
_cell.length_c   1.000
_cell.angle_alpha   90.00
_cell.angle_beta   90.00
_cell.angle_gamma   90.00
#
_symmetry.space_group_name_H-M   'P 1'
#
loop_
_entity.id
_entity.type
_entity.pdbx_description
1 polymer ?
#
loop_
_entity_poly.entity_id
_entity_poly.type
_entity_poly.pdbx_seq_one_letter_code
_entity_poly.pdbx_strand_id
1 'polypeptide(L)'
;METRPSLLLSHHRQALLLEVPRFQALSASNFRYRSMKFNTLVSPTTESNTTVDVIPIDAHHRPGAVMYLFRGEFGCMLYTGDFRWETTSKRVEIGRSMLLSSLGNDEVDILYLDNTYCNPSYSFPSREVAAQQVAGVIASHLEHDIIISIDSLGKEDLLLHIAQALKIKVCSLFTERKSVS
;
A
#
# COMPACT_ATOMS: atom_id res chain seq x y z
N MET A 1 13.06 31.52 7.21
CA MET A 1 13.69 30.66 6.18
C MET A 1 12.71 29.54 5.94
N GLU A 2 11.98 29.58 4.82
CA GLU A 2 11.06 28.49 4.43
C GLU A 2 11.90 27.28 4.02
N THR A 3 11.82 26.21 4.81
CA THR A 3 12.38 24.90 4.47
C THR A 3 11.51 24.29 3.37
N ARG A 4 12.02 24.29 2.13
CA ARG A 4 11.39 23.56 1.02
C ARG A 4 11.41 22.06 1.32
N PRO A 5 10.31 21.31 1.12
CA PRO A 5 10.32 19.87 1.28
C PRO A 5 11.32 19.23 0.31
N SER A 6 12.24 18.44 0.86
CA SER A 6 13.25 17.71 0.09
C SER A 6 12.70 16.34 -0.32
N LEU A 7 12.41 16.15 -1.61
CA LEU A 7 12.07 14.85 -2.18
C LEU A 7 13.33 13.97 -2.22
N LEU A 8 13.48 13.07 -1.26
CA LEU A 8 14.51 12.04 -1.30
C LEU A 8 13.99 10.79 -2.04
N LEU A 9 14.63 10.48 -3.16
CA LEU A 9 14.38 9.25 -3.92
C LEU A 9 15.17 8.09 -3.29
N SER A 10 14.49 7.11 -2.71
CA SER A 10 15.19 5.93 -2.18
C SER A 10 15.38 4.87 -3.26
N HIS A 11 16.61 4.72 -3.73
CA HIS A 11 17.09 3.43 -4.22
C HIS A 11 17.37 2.55 -3.01
N HIS A 12 16.37 2.00 -2.31
CA HIS A 12 16.59 0.90 -1.36
C HIS A 12 15.28 0.12 -1.22
N ARG A 13 15.18 -0.95 -2.01
CA ARG A 13 14.23 -2.03 -1.74
C ARG A 13 14.68 -2.76 -0.47
N GLN A 14 13.74 -3.02 0.42
CA GLN A 14 13.73 -4.15 1.36
C GLN A 14 14.49 -4.07 2.71
N ALA A 15 15.12 -2.96 3.10
CA ALA A 15 15.87 -2.92 4.36
C ALA A 15 15.10 -2.42 5.61
N LEU A 16 13.97 -1.71 5.48
CA LEU A 16 13.37 -1.00 6.63
C LEU A 16 12.32 -1.78 7.44
N LEU A 17 12.04 -3.04 7.10
CA LEU A 17 11.07 -3.88 7.80
C LEU A 17 11.68 -5.14 8.45
N LEU A 18 12.97 -5.41 8.24
CA LEU A 18 13.63 -6.65 8.71
C LEU A 18 14.46 -6.48 9.99
N GLU A 19 14.70 -5.26 10.48
CA GLU A 19 15.45 -5.05 11.73
C GLU A 19 14.59 -4.99 13.00
N VAL A 20 13.27 -5.15 12.90
CA VAL A 20 12.39 -5.15 14.08
C VAL A 20 11.62 -6.48 14.16
N PRO A 21 12.10 -7.46 14.97
CA PRO A 21 11.53 -8.81 15.08
C PRO A 21 10.05 -8.89 15.52
N ARG A 22 9.39 -7.78 15.84
CA ARG A 22 8.03 -7.73 16.41
C ARG A 22 6.88 -7.56 15.41
N PHE A 23 7.15 -7.42 14.11
CA PHE A 23 6.11 -7.13 13.10
C PHE A 23 5.54 -8.36 12.37
N GLN A 24 5.93 -9.59 12.72
CA GLN A 24 5.47 -10.81 12.03
C GLN A 24 3.99 -11.22 12.29
N ALA A 25 3.23 -10.48 13.11
CA ALA A 25 1.92 -10.94 13.61
C ALA A 25 0.70 -10.12 13.15
N LEU A 26 0.75 -9.42 12.02
CA LEU A 26 -0.36 -8.55 11.59
C LEU A 26 -1.07 -9.10 10.34
N SER A 27 -1.98 -10.06 10.58
CA SER A 27 -2.96 -10.53 9.61
C SER A 27 -4.09 -9.50 9.43
N ALA A 28 -4.37 -9.17 8.18
CA ALA A 28 -5.27 -8.11 7.74
C ALA A 28 -6.74 -8.57 7.73
N SER A 29 -7.42 -8.42 8.86
CA SER A 29 -8.89 -8.26 8.86
C SER A 29 -9.33 -7.72 10.22
N ASN A 30 -9.73 -6.45 10.26
CA ASN A 30 -10.31 -5.73 11.40
C ASN A 30 -9.37 -5.08 12.43
N PHE A 31 -8.18 -4.64 12.03
CA PHE A 31 -7.37 -3.79 12.91
C PHE A 31 -7.78 -2.32 12.78
N ARG A 32 -8.30 -1.74 13.88
CA ARG A 32 -8.19 -0.28 14.06
C ARG A 32 -6.70 0.01 14.24
N TYR A 33 -6.06 0.51 13.20
CA TYR A 33 -4.67 0.96 13.27
C TYR A 33 -4.55 2.05 14.34
N ARG A 34 -4.06 1.66 15.52
CA ARG A 34 -3.74 2.61 16.60
C ARG A 34 -2.33 3.13 16.34
N SER A 35 -2.13 4.42 16.59
CA SER A 35 -0.79 5.00 16.68
C SER A 35 0.06 4.17 17.64
N MET A 36 1.21 3.69 17.16
CA MET A 36 2.19 2.97 17.98
C MET A 36 3.23 3.96 18.46
N LYS A 37 3.41 4.01 19.79
CA LYS A 37 4.44 4.82 20.44
C LYS A 37 5.60 3.93 20.87
N PHE A 38 6.80 4.27 20.42
CA PHE A 38 8.03 3.59 20.83
C PHE A 38 8.78 4.45 21.85
N ASN A 39 8.88 3.98 23.10
CA ASN A 39 9.43 4.74 24.23
C ASN A 39 10.89 4.39 24.58
N THR A 40 11.60 3.69 23.69
CA THR A 40 12.97 3.19 23.94
C THR A 40 14.00 3.81 22.99
N LEU A 41 13.64 4.92 22.34
CA LEU A 41 14.56 5.65 21.48
C LEU A 41 15.25 6.74 22.31
N VAL A 42 16.54 6.95 22.08
CA VAL A 42 17.32 8.00 22.72
C VAL A 42 17.54 9.11 21.69
N SER A 43 17.26 10.35 22.07
CA SER A 43 17.50 11.52 21.23
C SER A 43 19.00 11.70 21.01
N PRO A 44 19.47 11.89 19.76
CA PRO A 44 20.86 12.19 19.48
C PRO A 44 21.26 13.62 19.89
N THR A 45 20.30 14.50 20.17
CA THR A 45 20.57 15.90 20.53
C THR A 45 20.56 16.14 22.02
N THR A 46 19.69 15.44 22.77
CA THR A 46 19.53 15.64 24.21
C THR A 46 19.98 14.45 25.06
N GLU A 47 20.36 13.32 24.43
CA GLU A 47 20.69 12.04 25.10
C GLU A 47 19.60 11.53 26.06
N SER A 48 18.37 12.05 25.93
CA SER A 48 17.22 11.66 26.73
C SER A 48 16.29 10.73 25.96
N ASN A 49 15.41 10.01 26.67
CA ASN A 49 14.37 9.22 26.03
C ASN A 49 13.47 10.11 25.16
N THR A 50 13.21 9.67 23.94
CA THR A 50 12.30 10.30 22.99
C THR A 50 11.25 9.30 22.52
N THR A 51 10.16 9.82 21.96
CA THR A 51 9.06 9.00 21.43
C THR A 51 8.94 9.21 19.92
N VAL A 52 8.71 8.11 19.21
CA VAL A 52 8.29 8.15 17.82
C VAL A 52 6.87 7.61 17.72
N ASP A 53 6.00 8.41 17.11
CA ASP A 53 4.66 8.01 16.73
C ASP A 53 4.70 7.40 15.32
N VAL A 54 4.17 6.19 15.18
CA VAL A 54 4.04 5.49 13.90
C VAL A 54 2.59 5.22 13.61
N ILE A 55 2.09 5.78 12.50
CA ILE A 55 0.70 5.64 12.07
C ILE A 55 0.67 4.89 10.73
N PRO A 56 0.23 3.62 10.73
CA PRO A 56 -0.01 2.88 9.49
C PRO A 56 -1.34 3.31 8.84
N ILE A 57 -1.31 3.49 7.52
CA ILE A 57 -2.45 3.92 6.67
C ILE A 57 -2.55 2.94 5.50
N ASP A 58 -3.76 2.53 5.07
CA ASP A 58 -3.90 1.60 3.92
C ASP A 58 -3.27 2.22 2.64
N ALA A 59 -2.34 1.49 2.01
CA ALA A 59 -1.66 1.92 0.78
C ALA A 59 -2.48 1.59 -0.48
N HIS A 60 -3.54 0.81 -0.32
CA HIS A 60 -4.44 0.39 -1.38
C HIS A 60 -3.75 -0.29 -2.56
N HIS A 61 -2.52 -0.82 -2.43
CA HIS A 61 -1.82 -1.52 -3.50
C HIS A 61 -2.29 -2.98 -3.61
N ARG A 62 -2.25 -3.71 -2.47
CA ARG A 62 -2.62 -5.12 -2.31
C ARG A 62 -3.12 -5.39 -0.87
N PRO A 63 -3.73 -6.54 -0.56
CA PRO A 63 -4.12 -6.87 0.81
C PRO A 63 -2.94 -6.76 1.77
N GLY A 64 -3.11 -6.02 2.87
CA GLY A 64 -2.07 -5.77 3.88
C GLY A 64 -1.03 -4.70 3.53
N ALA A 65 -1.09 -4.08 2.34
CA ALA A 65 -0.19 -2.98 1.99
C ALA A 65 -0.49 -1.73 2.82
N VAL A 66 0.54 -1.13 3.43
CA VAL A 66 0.40 0.04 4.31
C VAL A 66 1.45 1.10 3.98
N MET A 67 1.03 2.36 4.04
CA MET A 67 1.89 3.53 4.20
C MET A 67 2.19 3.72 5.68
N TYR A 68 3.32 4.32 6.01
CA TYR A 68 3.69 4.67 7.38
C TYR A 68 3.97 6.17 7.49
N LEU A 69 3.25 6.83 8.39
CA LEU A 69 3.54 8.20 8.82
C LEU A 69 4.31 8.14 10.14
N PHE A 70 5.54 8.63 10.13
CA PHE A 70 6.42 8.72 11.29
C PHE A 70 6.47 10.15 11.79
N ARG A 71 6.40 10.33 13.11
CA ARG A 71 6.64 11.61 13.77
C ARG A 71 7.55 11.46 14.96
N GLY A 72 8.51 12.36 15.07
CA GLY A 72 9.40 12.46 16.23
C GLY A 72 10.22 13.73 16.15
N GLU A 73 11.31 13.78 16.91
CA GLU A 73 12.25 14.92 16.90
C GLU A 73 12.89 15.16 15.52
N PHE A 74 12.89 14.16 14.64
CA PHE A 74 13.36 14.26 13.25
C PHE A 74 12.33 14.88 12.29
N GLY A 75 11.16 15.29 12.79
CA GLY A 75 10.06 15.82 11.98
C GLY A 75 9.06 14.74 11.57
N CYS A 76 8.37 14.99 10.46
CA CYS A 76 7.24 14.24 9.94
C CYS A 76 7.62 13.59 8.59
N MET A 77 7.64 12.26 8.55
CA MET A 77 8.07 11.49 7.37
C MET A 77 6.97 10.55 6.91
N LEU A 78 6.64 10.56 5.61
CA LEU A 78 5.67 9.65 5.01
C LEU A 78 6.38 8.66 4.09
N TYR A 79 6.23 7.36 4.36
CA TYR A 79 6.64 6.28 3.48
C TYR A 79 5.41 5.64 2.86
N THR A 80 5.28 5.72 1.53
CA THR A 80 4.11 5.13 0.87
C THR A 80 4.20 3.61 0.76
N GLY A 81 5.42 3.06 0.70
CA GLY A 81 5.62 1.72 0.13
C GLY A 81 5.03 1.65 -1.28
N ASP A 82 4.74 0.46 -1.79
CA ASP A 82 3.94 0.33 -3.01
C ASP A 82 2.51 0.79 -2.68
N PHE A 83 2.04 1.83 -3.36
CA PHE A 83 0.69 2.38 -3.16
C PHE A 83 0.01 2.63 -4.50
N ARG A 84 -1.33 2.74 -4.49
CA ARG A 84 -2.05 3.17 -5.69
C ARG A 84 -3.13 4.17 -5.33
N TRP A 85 -2.86 5.42 -5.69
CA TRP A 85 -3.79 6.53 -5.54
C TRP A 85 -4.87 6.52 -6.62
N GLU A 86 -6.14 6.68 -6.25
CA GLU A 86 -7.26 6.86 -7.17
C GLU A 86 -8.18 7.98 -6.68
N THR A 87 -8.69 8.81 -7.58
CA THR A 87 -9.50 9.98 -7.21
C THR A 87 -10.97 9.67 -6.99
N THR A 88 -11.47 8.55 -7.51
CA THR A 88 -12.92 8.25 -7.59
C THR A 88 -13.36 7.03 -6.78
N SER A 89 -12.45 6.36 -6.08
CA SER A 89 -12.76 5.15 -5.32
C SER A 89 -13.09 5.48 -3.87
N LYS A 90 -14.26 5.04 -3.37
CA LYS A 90 -14.64 5.15 -1.95
C LYS A 90 -13.58 4.60 -0.99
N ARG A 91 -12.86 3.56 -1.42
CA ARG A 91 -11.78 2.97 -0.63
C ARG A 91 -10.63 3.96 -0.45
N VAL A 92 -10.27 4.69 -1.51
CA VAL A 92 -9.23 5.72 -1.47
C VAL A 92 -9.70 6.98 -0.75
N GLU A 93 -10.99 7.32 -0.79
CA GLU A 93 -11.54 8.42 0.04
C GLU A 93 -11.31 8.17 1.54
N ILE A 94 -11.47 6.92 1.99
CA ILE A 94 -11.18 6.51 3.38
C ILE A 94 -9.69 6.66 3.67
N GLY A 95 -8.81 6.14 2.81
CA GLY A 95 -7.35 6.26 2.97
C GLY A 95 -6.88 7.72 2.98
N ARG A 96 -7.42 8.56 2.09
CA ARG A 96 -7.17 10.00 2.05
C ARG A 96 -7.64 10.69 3.32
N SER A 97 -8.86 10.41 3.77
CA SER A 97 -9.40 10.98 5.00
C SER A 97 -8.59 10.56 6.22
N MET A 98 -8.11 9.32 6.25
CA MET A 98 -7.23 8.82 7.30
C MET A 98 -5.86 9.52 7.26
N LEU A 99 -5.27 9.69 6.09
CA LEU A 99 -4.01 10.42 5.94
C LEU A 99 -4.15 11.87 6.38
N LEU A 100 -5.17 12.59 5.90
CA LEU A 100 -5.41 13.98 6.26
C LEU A 100 -5.72 14.15 7.75
N SER A 101 -6.55 13.29 8.33
CA SER A 101 -6.83 13.32 9.77
C SER A 101 -5.61 12.94 10.61
N SER A 102 -4.77 12.03 10.12
CA SER A 102 -3.52 11.67 10.77
C SER A 102 -2.54 12.84 10.72
N LEU A 103 -2.39 13.53 9.59
CA LEU A 103 -1.55 14.71 9.43
C LEU A 103 -2.04 15.90 10.25
N GLY A 104 -3.36 16.10 10.36
CA GLY A 104 -3.90 17.27 11.05
C GLY A 104 -3.46 18.56 10.38
N ASN A 105 -2.72 19.40 11.10
CA ASN A 105 -2.12 20.63 10.58
C ASN A 105 -0.60 20.49 10.32
N ASP A 106 -0.03 19.30 10.51
CA ASP A 106 1.40 19.08 10.27
C ASP A 106 1.68 18.98 8.77
N GLU A 107 2.83 19.49 8.36
CA GLU A 107 3.39 19.25 7.02
C GLU A 107 4.24 17.97 7.00
N VAL A 108 4.41 17.40 5.81
CA VAL A 108 5.34 16.28 5.60
C VAL A 108 6.69 16.84 5.20
N ASP A 109 7.69 16.68 6.06
CA ASP A 109 9.06 17.14 5.81
C ASP A 109 9.76 16.28 4.74
N ILE A 110 9.56 14.96 4.80
CA ILE A 110 10.18 13.99 3.89
C ILE A 110 9.13 13.00 3.38
N LEU A 111 9.05 12.88 2.06
CA LEU A 111 8.19 11.92 1.38
C LEU A 111 9.01 10.88 0.63
N TYR A 112 8.87 9.60 1.02
CA TYR A 112 9.37 8.45 0.29
C TYR A 112 8.23 7.88 -0.55
N LEU A 113 8.28 8.22 -1.84
CA LEU A 113 7.20 7.98 -2.79
C LEU A 113 7.50 6.77 -3.68
N ASP A 114 6.52 5.88 -3.85
CA ASP A 114 6.49 4.94 -4.97
C ASP A 114 6.36 5.70 -6.28
N ASN A 115 7.44 5.64 -7.05
CA ASN A 115 7.58 6.29 -8.33
C ASN A 115 7.57 5.29 -9.50
N THR A 116 7.06 4.07 -9.30
CA THR A 116 7.05 2.99 -10.32
C THR A 116 6.51 3.47 -11.66
N TYR A 117 5.49 4.33 -11.65
CA TYR A 117 4.87 4.90 -12.85
C TYR A 117 4.96 6.43 -12.91
N CYS A 118 5.99 7.05 -12.32
CA CYS A 118 6.19 8.50 -12.33
C CYS A 118 6.73 9.00 -13.69
N ASN A 119 5.99 8.71 -14.76
CA ASN A 119 6.26 9.19 -16.11
C ASN A 119 4.93 9.59 -16.78
N PRO A 120 4.81 10.82 -17.33
CA PRO A 120 3.58 11.30 -17.95
C PRO A 120 3.13 10.48 -19.17
N SER A 121 3.99 9.65 -19.76
CA SER A 121 3.58 8.72 -20.83
C SER A 121 2.64 7.62 -20.34
N TYR A 122 2.60 7.35 -19.03
CA TYR A 122 1.71 6.36 -18.46
C TYR A 122 0.33 6.97 -18.20
N SER A 123 -0.68 6.38 -18.84
CA SER A 123 -2.08 6.64 -18.57
C SER A 123 -2.80 5.31 -18.40
N PHE A 124 -3.27 5.05 -17.19
CA PHE A 124 -3.94 3.80 -16.85
C PHE A 124 -5.43 4.03 -16.58
N PRO A 125 -6.31 3.10 -16.96
CA PRO A 125 -7.69 3.12 -16.53
C PRO A 125 -7.79 2.95 -15.00
N SER A 126 -8.93 3.36 -14.44
CA SER A 126 -9.28 2.99 -13.07
C SER A 126 -9.37 1.47 -12.93
N ARG A 127 -9.23 0.94 -11.70
CA ARG A 127 -9.43 -0.50 -11.44
C ARG A 127 -10.77 -1.00 -11.94
N GLU A 128 -11.81 -0.20 -11.74
CA GLU A 128 -13.17 -0.53 -12.17
C GLU A 128 -13.27 -0.66 -13.69
N VAL A 129 -12.75 0.33 -14.44
CA VAL A 129 -12.75 0.29 -15.91
C VAL A 129 -11.90 -0.88 -16.41
N ALA A 130 -10.72 -1.10 -15.83
CA ALA A 130 -9.88 -2.25 -16.18
C ALA A 130 -10.60 -3.59 -15.94
N ALA A 131 -11.29 -3.72 -14.80
CA ALA A 131 -12.02 -4.93 -14.47
C ALA A 131 -13.21 -5.18 -15.42
N GLN A 132 -13.94 -4.12 -15.79
CA GLN A 132 -15.01 -4.19 -16.80
C GLN A 132 -14.47 -4.60 -18.17
N GLN A 133 -13.33 -4.05 -18.59
CA GLN A 133 -12.67 -4.42 -19.85
C GLN A 133 -12.28 -5.90 -19.85
N VAL A 134 -11.65 -6.38 -18.78
CA VAL A 134 -11.29 -7.80 -18.64
C VAL A 134 -12.54 -8.68 -18.68
N ALA A 135 -13.58 -8.33 -17.92
CA ALA A 135 -14.85 -9.08 -17.92
C ALA A 135 -15.51 -9.10 -19.30
N GLY A 136 -15.46 -8.00 -20.06
CA GLY A 136 -15.99 -7.93 -21.43
C GLY A 136 -15.22 -8.80 -22.42
N VAL A 137 -13.88 -8.86 -22.30
CA VAL A 137 -13.06 -9.78 -23.10
C VAL A 137 -13.40 -11.24 -22.80
N ILE A 138 -13.58 -11.59 -21.52
CA ILE A 138 -13.96 -12.95 -21.11
C ILE A 138 -15.37 -13.30 -21.61
N ALA A 139 -16.32 -12.36 -21.49
CA ALA A 139 -17.71 -12.55 -21.93
C ALA A 139 -17.84 -12.81 -23.44
N SER A 140 -16.89 -12.33 -24.25
CA SER A 140 -16.89 -12.53 -25.70
C SER A 140 -16.24 -13.86 -26.14
N HIS A 141 -15.69 -14.64 -25.21
CA HIS A 141 -14.95 -15.88 -25.51
C HIS A 141 -15.32 -17.00 -24.52
N LEU A 142 -16.61 -17.11 -24.13
CA LEU A 142 -17.07 -18.09 -23.13
C LEU A 142 -16.90 -19.56 -23.58
N GLU A 143 -16.66 -19.79 -24.87
CA GLU A 143 -16.36 -21.10 -25.46
C GLU A 143 -14.88 -21.53 -25.30
N HIS A 144 -14.02 -20.66 -24.76
CA HIS A 144 -12.60 -20.95 -24.54
C HIS A 144 -12.28 -21.16 -23.05
N ASP A 145 -11.25 -21.98 -22.79
CA ASP A 145 -10.61 -22.02 -21.49
C ASP A 145 -9.78 -20.75 -21.28
N ILE A 146 -10.09 -20.00 -20.22
CA ILE A 146 -9.46 -18.71 -19.93
C ILE A 146 -8.54 -18.86 -18.72
N ILE A 147 -7.25 -18.60 -18.94
CA ILE A 147 -6.22 -18.62 -17.90
C ILE A 147 -5.87 -17.17 -17.54
N ILE A 148 -6.08 -16.80 -16.28
CA ILE A 148 -5.70 -15.48 -15.75
C ILE A 148 -4.43 -15.64 -14.92
N SER A 149 -3.31 -15.18 -15.46
CA SER A 149 -2.03 -15.17 -14.73
C SER A 149 -1.95 -13.95 -13.81
N ILE A 150 -1.92 -14.18 -12.50
CA ILE A 150 -1.70 -13.14 -11.48
C ILE A 150 -0.57 -13.54 -10.53
N ASP A 151 -0.01 -12.55 -9.84
CA ASP A 151 0.96 -12.78 -8.76
C ASP A 151 0.34 -13.52 -7.58
N SER A 152 1.16 -14.00 -6.65
CA SER A 152 0.69 -14.74 -5.47
C SER A 152 -0.20 -13.93 -4.52
N LEU A 153 -0.19 -12.60 -4.63
CA LEU A 153 -1.00 -11.68 -3.83
C LEU A 153 -1.34 -10.46 -4.68
N GLY A 154 -2.57 -9.98 -4.55
CA GLY A 154 -3.12 -8.85 -5.30
C GLY A 154 -4.04 -9.27 -6.43
N LYS A 155 -4.92 -8.33 -6.83
CA LYS A 155 -5.92 -8.50 -7.90
C LYS A 155 -7.09 -9.42 -7.52
N GLU A 156 -7.27 -9.73 -6.24
CA GLU A 156 -8.42 -10.48 -5.74
C GLU A 156 -9.75 -9.77 -6.07
N ASP A 157 -9.78 -8.44 -5.95
CA ASP A 157 -10.95 -7.62 -6.33
C ASP A 157 -11.31 -7.76 -7.81
N LEU A 158 -10.30 -7.94 -8.69
CA LEU A 158 -10.52 -8.18 -10.12
C LEU A 158 -11.16 -9.56 -10.34
N LEU A 159 -10.63 -10.60 -9.69
CA LEU A 159 -11.18 -11.95 -9.80
C LEU A 159 -12.62 -12.02 -9.27
N LEU A 160 -12.89 -11.34 -8.15
CA LEU A 160 -14.23 -11.25 -7.59
C LEU A 160 -15.18 -10.51 -8.54
N HIS A 161 -14.74 -9.39 -9.13
CA HIS A 161 -15.51 -8.65 -10.12
C HIS A 161 -15.89 -9.53 -11.32
N ILE A 162 -14.93 -10.27 -11.89
CA ILE A 162 -15.16 -11.18 -13.01
C ILE A 162 -16.18 -12.26 -12.63
N ALA A 163 -15.99 -12.92 -11.48
CA ALA A 163 -16.89 -13.96 -10.99
C ALA A 163 -18.33 -13.45 -10.85
N GLN A 164 -18.50 -12.26 -10.28
CA GLN A 164 -19.81 -11.63 -10.09
C GLN A 164 -20.45 -11.18 -11.40
N ALA A 165 -19.68 -10.51 -12.27
CA ALA A 165 -20.18 -9.97 -13.54
C ALA A 165 -20.65 -11.09 -14.48
N LEU A 166 -19.93 -12.20 -14.53
CA LEU A 166 -20.21 -13.32 -15.44
C LEU A 166 -20.96 -14.48 -14.79
N LYS A 167 -21.18 -14.42 -13.47
CA LYS A 167 -21.80 -15.50 -12.66
C LYS A 167 -21.06 -16.83 -12.81
N ILE A 168 -19.73 -16.78 -12.91
CA ILE A 168 -18.85 -17.95 -13.00
C ILE A 168 -18.02 -18.10 -11.73
N LYS A 169 -17.56 -19.31 -11.45
CA LYS A 169 -16.57 -19.56 -10.39
C LYS A 169 -15.16 -19.37 -10.95
N VAL A 170 -14.32 -18.67 -10.22
CA VAL A 170 -12.88 -18.58 -10.51
C VAL A 170 -12.18 -19.67 -9.71
N CYS A 171 -11.50 -20.59 -10.41
CA CYS A 171 -10.72 -21.67 -9.78
C CYS A 171 -9.26 -21.23 -9.68
N SER A 172 -8.71 -21.19 -8.47
CA SER A 172 -7.28 -20.94 -8.24
C SER A 172 -6.50 -22.24 -8.23
N LEU A 173 -5.50 -22.36 -9.11
CA LEU A 173 -4.50 -23.42 -9.01
C LEU A 173 -3.39 -22.95 -8.07
N PHE A 174 -3.45 -23.34 -6.80
CA PHE A 174 -2.32 -23.15 -5.89
C PHE A 174 -1.22 -24.13 -6.28
N THR A 175 -0.18 -23.63 -6.94
CA THR A 175 1.05 -24.39 -7.09
C THR A 175 1.88 -24.17 -5.83
N GLU A 176 2.00 -25.18 -4.97
CA GLU A 176 3.01 -25.14 -3.91
C GLU A 176 4.37 -24.92 -4.56
N ARG A 177 5.03 -23.79 -4.25
CA ARG A 177 6.47 -23.68 -4.53
C ARG A 177 7.15 -24.70 -3.63
N LYS A 178 7.60 -25.82 -4.20
CA LYS A 178 8.61 -26.65 -3.53
C LYS A 178 9.79 -25.73 -3.22
N SER A 179 10.00 -25.46 -1.95
CA SER A 179 11.24 -24.86 -1.47
C SER A 179 12.38 -25.75 -1.93
N VAL A 180 13.21 -25.23 -2.83
CA VAL A 180 14.53 -25.81 -3.08
C VAL A 180 15.32 -25.51 -1.81
N SER A 181 15.42 -26.51 -0.94
CA SER A 181 16.29 -26.54 0.24
C SER A 181 17.75 -26.48 -0.16
#